data_AF-A0A2I6QJJ0-F1
#
_entry.id   AF-A0A2I6QJJ0-F1
#
_cell.length_a   1.000
_cell.length_b   1.000
_cell.length_c   1.000
_cell.angle_alpha   90.00
_cell.angle_beta   90.00
_cell.angle_gamma   90.00
#
_symmetry.space_group_name_H-M   'P 1'
#
loop_
_entity.id
_entity.type
_entity.pdbx_description
1 polymer ?
#
loop_
_entity_poly.entity_id
_entity_poly.type
_entity_poly.pdbx_seq_one_letter_code
_entity_poly.pdbx_strand_id
1 'polypeptide(L)' 'MFVTEDDAETGKYHVNQYTGDESRTRVTQWETLDWVQEVQKRGAGEIVLNMMNQDGVRNGYDLEQLKKCVKFATSR' A
#
# COMPACT_ATOMS: atom_id res chain seq x y z
N MET A 1 0.68 4.88 -8.77
CA MET A 1 1.01 5.24 -7.38
C MET A 1 -0.22 5.03 -6.53
N PHE A 2 -0.10 4.31 -5.42
CA PHE A 2 -1.17 4.20 -4.43
C PHE A 2 -0.58 4.36 -3.03
N VAL A 3 -1.44 4.71 -2.09
CA VAL A 3 -1.04 4.95 -0.72
C VAL A 3 -1.66 3.87 0.16
N THR A 4 -0.92 3.37 1.12
CA THR A 4 -1.38 2.31 2.01
C THR A 4 -1.43 2.79 3.44
N GLU A 5 -2.40 2.28 4.18
CA GLU A 5 -2.53 2.49 5.62
C GLU A 5 -2.47 1.15 6.34
N ASP A 6 -1.80 1.14 7.48
CA ASP A 6 -1.68 -0.02 8.36
C ASP A 6 -2.88 -0.04 9.31
N ASP A 7 -3.56 -1.16 9.35
CA ASP A 7 -4.60 -1.46 10.31
C ASP A 7 -3.98 -2.28 11.45
N ALA A 8 -3.57 -1.59 12.51
CA ALA A 8 -2.86 -2.19 13.64
C ALA A 8 -3.70 -3.22 14.41
N GLU A 9 -5.04 -3.20 14.27
CA GLU A 9 -5.94 -4.14 14.92
C GLU A 9 -5.99 -5.49 14.19
N THR A 10 -5.91 -5.47 12.85
CA THR A 10 -5.96 -6.68 12.01
C THR A 10 -4.59 -7.10 11.47
N GLY A 11 -3.58 -6.23 11.56
CA GLY A 11 -2.26 -6.42 10.97
C GLY A 11 -2.28 -6.42 9.43
N LYS A 12 -3.32 -5.83 8.84
CA LYS A 12 -3.52 -5.76 7.39
C LYS A 12 -3.24 -4.35 6.88
N TYR A 13 -2.98 -4.26 5.58
CA TYR A 13 -2.75 -2.98 4.93
C TYR A 13 -3.83 -2.73 3.89
N HIS A 14 -4.42 -1.54 3.93
CA HIS A 14 -5.48 -1.14 3.02
C HIS A 14 -5.00 -0.05 2.05
N VAL A 15 -5.56 -0.06 0.84
CA VAL A 15 -5.25 0.94 -0.19
C VAL A 15 -6.14 2.16 -0.02
N ASN A 16 -5.52 3.33 0.03
CA ASN A 16 -6.16 4.64 0.10
C ASN A 16 -6.08 5.36 -1.25
N GLN A 17 -7.17 6.07 -1.57
CA GLN A 17 -7.27 6.94 -2.74
C GLN A 17 -7.47 8.40 -2.31
N TYR A 18 -7.10 9.33 -3.20
CA TYR A 18 -7.24 10.78 -3.01
C TYR A 18 -6.47 11.36 -1.82
N THR A 19 -5.34 10.75 -1.44
CA THR A 19 -4.49 11.14 -0.30
C THR A 19 -3.73 12.47 -0.46
N GLY A 20 -4.16 13.34 -1.37
CA GLY A 20 -3.62 14.70 -1.52
C GLY A 20 -4.47 15.77 -0.83
N ASP A 21 -5.64 15.38 -0.30
CA ASP A 21 -6.58 16.24 0.42
C ASP A 21 -7.22 15.39 1.53
N GLU A 22 -6.92 15.72 2.79
CA GLU A 22 -7.39 14.97 3.96
C GLU A 22 -8.92 14.86 4.02
N SER A 23 -9.66 15.85 3.47
CA SER A 23 -11.12 15.81 3.40
C SER A 23 -11.67 14.82 2.39
N ARG A 24 -10.82 14.35 1.47
CA ARG A 24 -11.18 13.47 0.35
C ARG A 24 -10.52 12.10 0.41
N THR A 25 -9.55 11.91 1.31
CA THR A 25 -8.93 10.61 1.56
C THR A 25 -10.01 9.56 1.81
N ARG A 26 -9.95 8.46 1.05
CA ARG A 26 -10.88 7.34 1.20
C ARG A 26 -10.13 6.03 1.21
N VAL A 27 -10.38 5.24 2.24
CA VAL A 27 -9.99 3.84 2.31
C VAL A 27 -10.82 3.05 1.29
N THR A 28 -10.15 2.22 0.51
CA THR A 28 -10.81 1.33 -0.45
C THR A 28 -11.03 -0.04 0.19
N GLN A 29 -11.89 -0.85 -0.45
CA GLN A 29 -12.09 -2.24 -0.04
C GLN A 29 -10.89 -3.16 -0.32
N TRP A 30 -9.84 -2.65 -0.98
CA TRP A 30 -8.72 -3.48 -1.42
C TRP A 30 -7.66 -3.58 -0.32
N GLU A 31 -7.28 -4.82 0.00
CA GLU A 31 -6.03 -5.08 0.71
C GLU A 31 -4.85 -4.81 -0.24
N THR A 32 -3.74 -4.31 0.31
CA THR A 32 -2.55 -3.89 -0.45
C THR A 32 -2.02 -5.02 -1.34
N LEU A 33 -1.96 -6.25 -0.83
CA LEU A 33 -1.43 -7.38 -1.59
C LEU A 33 -2.35 -7.76 -2.75
N ASP A 34 -3.66 -7.83 -2.51
CA ASP A 34 -4.66 -8.11 -3.56
C ASP A 34 -4.60 -7.06 -4.66
N TRP A 35 -4.46 -5.80 -4.28
CA TRP A 35 -4.31 -4.70 -5.23
C TRP A 35 -3.03 -4.81 -6.07
N VAL A 36 -1.90 -5.16 -5.44
CA VAL A 36 -0.62 -5.38 -6.14
C VAL A 36 -0.77 -6.47 -7.20
N GLN A 37 -1.40 -7.60 -6.88
CA GLN A 37 -1.61 -8.68 -7.84
C GLN A 37 -2.54 -8.25 -8.98
N GLU A 38 -3.60 -7.50 -8.67
CA GLU A 38 -4.54 -7.02 -9.66
C GLU A 38 -3.89 -6.04 -10.65
N VAL A 39 -3.09 -5.08 -10.18
CA VAL A 39 -2.40 -4.14 -11.08
C VAL A 39 -1.31 -4.82 -11.90
N GLN A 40 -0.63 -5.83 -11.35
CA GLN A 40 0.31 -6.66 -12.12
C GLN A 40 -0.39 -7.45 -13.23
N LYS A 41 -1.52 -8.09 -12.94
CA LYS A 41 -2.36 -8.79 -13.94
C LYS A 41 -2.82 -7.84 -15.05
N ARG A 42 -3.05 -6.57 -14.72
CA ARG A 42 -3.40 -5.50 -15.67
C ARG A 42 -2.20 -4.96 -16.47
N GLY A 43 -0.98 -5.44 -16.20
CA GLY A 43 0.23 -5.08 -16.95
C GLY A 43 1.01 -3.91 -16.37
N ALA A 44 0.82 -3.54 -15.09
CA ALA A 44 1.65 -2.53 -14.45
C ALA A 44 3.12 -3.00 -14.36
N GLY A 45 4.03 -2.28 -15.00
CA GLY A 45 5.47 -2.57 -14.99
C GLY A 45 6.20 -2.01 -13.77
N GLU A 46 5.64 -0.99 -13.11
CA GLU A 46 6.21 -0.38 -11.90
C GLU A 46 5.08 -0.01 -10.93
N ILE A 47 5.32 -0.26 -9.65
CA ILE A 47 4.38 0.07 -8.57
C ILE A 47 5.08 1.01 -7.60
N VAL A 48 4.60 2.25 -7.53
CA VAL A 48 5.02 3.23 -6.51
C VAL A 48 4.06 3.13 -5.33
N LEU A 49 4.58 2.63 -4.20
CA LEU A 49 3.86 2.45 -2.94
C LEU A 49 4.25 3.58 -1.98
N ASN A 50 3.25 4.30 -1.44
CA ASN A 50 3.43 5.27 -0.37
C ASN A 50 2.72 4.80 0.91
N MET A 51 3.17 5.21 2.10
CA MET A 51 2.57 4.79 3.38
C MET A 51 2.12 5.99 4.22
N MET A 52 0.83 6.11 4.51
CA MET A 52 0.29 7.24 5.31
C MET A 52 0.69 7.17 6.78
N ASN A 53 0.71 5.97 7.39
CA ASN A 53 0.98 5.83 8.82
C ASN A 53 2.40 6.28 9.23
N GLN A 54 3.32 6.40 8.27
CA GLN A 54 4.68 6.87 8.50
C GLN A 54 5.03 8.19 7.81
N ASP A 55 4.09 8.78 7.06
CA ASP A 55 4.29 10.07 6.41
C ASP A 55 4.16 11.18 7.48
N GLY A 56 5.24 11.40 8.23
CA GLY A 56 5.32 12.39 9.31
C GLY A 56 6.02 11.89 10.57
N VAL A 57 6.07 10.57 10.79
CA VAL A 57 6.84 9.96 11.87
C VAL A 57 8.20 9.59 11.29
N ARG A 58 9.28 10.29 11.65
CA ARG A 58 10.66 10.07 11.18
C ARG A 58 11.26 8.71 11.59
N ASN A 59 10.48 7.63 11.62
CA ASN A 59 10.89 6.28 11.99
C ASN A 59 11.30 5.42 10.79
N GLY A 60 11.27 5.95 9.56
CA GLY A 60 11.73 5.26 8.35
C GLY A 60 10.77 4.18 7.88
N TYR A 61 10.85 3.83 6.60
CA TYR A 61 9.92 2.92 5.92
C TYR A 61 9.77 1.56 6.61
N ASP A 62 8.53 1.06 6.69
CA ASP A 62 8.24 -0.32 7.10
C ASP A 62 8.82 -1.32 6.08
N LEU A 63 9.99 -1.87 6.42
CA LEU A 63 10.71 -2.84 5.61
C LEU A 63 10.02 -4.21 5.58
N GLU A 64 9.18 -4.55 6.56
CA GLU A 64 8.46 -5.83 6.56
C GLU A 64 7.36 -5.83 5.51
N GLN A 65 6.56 -4.76 5.46
CA GLN A 65 5.63 -4.49 4.36
C GLN A 65 6.33 -4.59 3.01
N LEU A 66 7.44 -3.86 2.86
CA LEU A 66 8.15 -3.76 1.58
C LEU A 66 8.64 -5.14 1.13
N LYS A 67 9.20 -5.93 2.04
CA LYS A 67 9.61 -7.31 1.76
C LYS A 67 8.41 -8.21 1.40
N LYS A 68 7.27 -8.08 2.10
CA LYS A 68 6.04 -8.82 1.78
C LYS A 68 5.54 -8.48 0.38
N CYS A 69 5.42 -7.19 0.06
CA CYS A 69 4.95 -6.72 -1.25
C CYS A 69 5.89 -7.15 -2.38
N VAL A 70 7.21 -6.99 -2.21
CA VAL A 70 8.20 -7.43 -3.21
C VAL A 70 8.13 -8.94 -3.39
N LYS A 71 8.16 -9.72 -2.31
CA LYS A 71 8.05 -11.18 -2.39
C LYS A 71 6.76 -11.60 -3.08
N PHE A 72 5.64 -10.94 -2.78
CA PHE A 72 4.36 -11.23 -3.38
C PHE A 72 4.31 -10.88 -4.87
N ALA A 73 4.87 -9.73 -5.25
CA ALA A 73 4.95 -9.28 -6.63
C ALA A 73 5.92 -10.11 -7.50
N THR A 74 6.95 -10.72 -6.90
CA THR A 74 7.94 -11.53 -7.62
C THR A 74 7.72 -13.04 -7.51
N SER A 75 6.83 -13.51 -6.64
CA SER A 75 6.46 -14.92 -6.56
C SER A 75 5.54 -15.25 -7.74
N ARG A 76 6.10 -15.88 -8.76
CA ARG A 76 5.33 -16.58 -9.80
C ARG A 76 4.72 -17.86 -9.25
#